data_AF-A0A428Y3X4-F1
#
_entry.id   AF-A0A428Y3X4-F1
#
_cell.length_a   1.000
_cell.length_b   1.000
_cell.length_c   1.000
_cell.angle_alpha   90.00
_cell.angle_beta   90.00
_cell.angle_gamma   90.00
#
_symmetry.space_group_name_H-M   'P 1'
#
loop_
_entity.id
_entity.type
_entity.pdbx_description
1 polymer ?
#
loop_
_entity_poly.entity_id
_entity_poly.type
_entity_poly.pdbx_seq_one_letter_code
_entity_poly.pdbx_strand_id
1 'polypeptide(L)' 'VLTLPGGFSTTGLPIGLQVIGRNHDDYALMDLAQAWEKQTAGLRRTLPPLLG' A
#
# COMPACT_ATOMS: atom_id res chain seq x y z
N VAL A 1 -9.07 -7.29 6.79
CA VAL A 1 -8.94 -6.17 5.81
C VAL A 1 -7.59 -5.51 6.02
N LEU A 2 -6.96 -5.01 4.96
CA LEU A 2 -5.71 -4.25 5.07
C LEU A 2 -5.67 -3.08 4.09
N THR A 3 -4.75 -2.15 4.32
CA THR A 3 -4.52 -0.98 3.48
C THR A 3 -3.11 -1.02 2.90
N LEU A 4 -2.99 -0.81 1.60
CA LEU A 4 -1.76 -0.77 0.82
C LEU A 4 -1.53 0.63 0.25
N PRO A 5 -0.28 1.00 -0.09
CA PRO A 5 -0.02 2.23 -0.83
C PRO A 5 -0.56 2.08 -2.27
N GLY A 6 -1.52 2.93 -2.64
CA GLY A 6 -2.10 3.00 -3.98
C GLY A 6 -1.38 3.95 -4.92
N GLY A 7 -0.42 4.74 -4.41
CA GLY A 7 0.36 5.70 -5.19
C GLY A 7 0.25 7.12 -4.67
N PHE A 8 0.54 8.07 -5.54
CA PHE A 8 0.41 9.51 -5.29
C PHE A 8 -0.48 10.14 -6.35
N SER A 9 -1.28 11.12 -5.95
CA SER A 9 -2.02 11.96 -6.88
C SER A 9 -1.06 12.81 -7.74
N THR A 10 -1.60 13.46 -8.77
CA THR A 10 -0.86 14.47 -9.56
C THR A 10 -0.34 15.63 -8.72
N THR A 11 -0.94 15.88 -7.55
CA THR A 11 -0.54 16.89 -6.58
C THR A 11 0.42 16.36 -5.50
N GLY A 12 0.87 15.11 -5.60
CA GLY A 12 1.82 14.51 -4.65
C GLY A 12 1.21 14.06 -3.33
N LEU A 13 -0.11 13.91 -3.24
CA LEU A 13 -0.79 13.41 -2.04
C LEU A 13 -0.86 11.87 -2.06
N PRO A 14 -0.56 11.18 -0.95
CA PRO A 14 -0.62 9.72 -0.90
C PRO A 14 -2.05 9.21 -1.03
N ILE A 15 -2.23 8.14 -1.81
CA ILE A 15 -3.50 7.44 -2.01
C ILE A 15 -3.38 6.06 -1.36
N GLY A 16 -4.39 5.67 -0.58
CA GLY A 16 -4.52 4.33 0.01
C GLY A 16 -5.38 3.41 -0.83
N LEU A 17 -5.02 2.12 -0.90
CA LEU A 17 -5.80 1.05 -1.52
C LEU A 17 -6.23 0.07 -0.43
N GLN A 18 -7.53 -0.10 -0.22
CA GLN A 18 -8.05 -1.03 0.77
C GLN A 18 -8.43 -2.36 0.12
N VAL A 19 -7.89 -3.46 0.66
CA VAL A 19 -8.16 -4.81 0.18
C VAL A 19 -8.91 -5.61 1.24
N ILE A 20 -10.07 -6.12 0.84
CA ILE A 20 -10.94 -6.94 1.68
C ILE A 20 -10.80 -8.39 1.20
N GLY A 21 -10.34 -9.24 2.10
CA GLY A 21 -10.17 -10.67 1.85
C GLY A 21 -11.42 -11.47 2.18
N ARG A 22 -11.35 -12.77 1.94
CA ARG A 22 -12.37 -13.72 2.38
C ARG A 22 -12.47 -13.72 3.91
N ASN A 23 -13.63 -14.09 4.43
CA ASN A 23 -13.86 -14.19 5.86
C ASN A 23 -12.88 -15.21 6.48
N HIS A 24 -12.20 -14.81 7.56
CA HIS A 24 -11.17 -15.58 8.28
C HIS A 24 -9.91 -16.00 7.47
N ASP A 25 -9.63 -15.37 6.33
CA ASP A 25 -8.47 -15.65 5.48
C ASP A 25 -7.43 -14.52 5.52
N ASP A 26 -6.99 -14.17 6.72
CA ASP A 26 -6.00 -13.09 6.94
C ASP A 26 -4.62 -13.43 6.35
N TYR A 27 -4.29 -14.72 6.25
CA TYR A 27 -3.02 -15.17 5.66
C TYR A 27 -2.92 -14.80 4.18
N ALA A 28 -3.98 -15.04 3.39
CA ALA A 28 -3.98 -14.67 1.97
C ALA A 28 -3.84 -13.16 1.77
N LEU A 29 -4.39 -12.35 2.68
CA LEU A 29 -4.21 -10.91 2.67
C LEU A 29 -2.75 -10.52 2.95
N MET A 30 -2.10 -11.15 3.94
CA MET A 30 -0.68 -10.90 4.23
C MET A 30 0.24 -11.31 3.08
N ASP A 31 -0.02 -12.46 2.44
CA ASP A 31 0.74 -12.92 1.28
C ASP A 31 0.63 -11.93 0.11
N LEU A 32 -0.59 -11.44 -0.17
CA LEU A 32 -0.82 -10.37 -1.15
C LEU A 32 -0.06 -9.08 -0.79
N ALA A 33 -0.10 -8.66 0.48
CA ALA A 33 0.59 -7.45 0.92
C ALA A 33 2.11 -7.55 0.74
N GLN A 34 2.67 -8.72 1.03
CA GLN A 34 4.08 -9.03 0.83
C GLN A 34 4.44 -8.94 -0.67
N ALA A 35 3.65 -9.57 -1.54
CA ALA A 35 3.85 -9.49 -2.98
C ALA A 35 3.72 -8.05 -3.51
N TRP A 36 2.73 -7.30 -3.03
CA TRP A 36 2.51 -5.91 -3.37
C TRP A 36 3.71 -5.03 -3.01
N GLU A 37 4.26 -5.16 -1.80
CA GLU A 37 5.42 -4.39 -1.37
C GLU A 37 6.64 -4.63 -2.27
N LYS A 38 6.90 -5.88 -2.66
CA LYS A 38 8.01 -6.22 -3.58
C LYS A 38 7.86 -5.54 -4.95
N GLN A 39 6.64 -5.49 -5.49
CA GLN A 39 6.38 -4.89 -6.80
C GLN A 39 6.32 -3.36 -6.76
N THR A 40 5.96 -2.79 -5.61
CA THR A 40 5.71 -1.34 -5.46
C THR A 40 6.77 -0.63 -4.61
N ALA A 41 7.93 -1.25 -4.37
CA ALA A 41 9.01 -0.70 -3.55
C ALA A 41 9.43 0.75 -3.94
N GLY A 42 9.22 1.14 -5.20
CA GLY A 42 9.45 2.50 -5.70
C GLY A 42 8.56 3.58 -5.05
N LEU A 43 7.37 3.23 -4.54
CA LEU A 43 6.46 4.16 -3.83
C LEU A 43 7.03 4.66 -2.50
N ARG A 44 8.01 3.97 -1.91
CA ARG A 44 8.66 4.40 -0.65
C ARG A 44 9.68 5.52 -0.82
N ARG A 45 9.98 5.95 -2.06
CA ARG A 45 10.99 6.98 -2.34
C ARG A 45 10.50 8.41 -2.11
N THR A 46 9.19 8.62 -2.08
CA THR A 46 8.55 9.89 -1.79
C THR A 46 8.37 10.02 -0.28
N LEU A 47 9.22 10.83 0.34
CA LEU A 47 9.10 11.17 1.76
C LEU A 47 7.88 12.07 1.99
N PRO A 48 7.20 11.95 3.15
CA PRO A 48 6.20 12.91 3.56
C PRO A 48 6.76 14.34 3.51
N PRO A 49 5.98 15.35 3.07
CA PRO A 49 6.43 16.74 3.00
C PRO A 49 6.90 17.31 4.36
N LEU A 50 6.46 16.70 5.46
CA LEU A 50 6.84 17.09 6.83
C LEU A 50 8.22 16.58 7.26
N LEU A 51 8.84 15.68 6.48
CA LEU A 51 10.15 15.07 6.77
C LEU A 51 11.25 15.54 5.80
N GLY A 52 10.96 16.53 4.94
CA GLY A 52 11.87 17.09 3.93
C GLY A 52 12.13 18.57 4.10
#